data_AF-A0A7K2XK41-F1
#
_entry.id   AF-A0A7K2XK41-F1
#
_cell.length_a   1.000
_cell.length_b   1.000
_cell.length_c   1.000
_cell.angle_alpha   90.00
_cell.angle_beta   90.00
_cell.angle_gamma   90.00
#
_symmetry.space_group_name_H-M   'P 1'
#
loop_
_entity.id
_entity.type
_entity.pdbx_description
1 polymer ?
#
loop_
_entity_poly.entity_id
_entity_poly.type
_entity_poly.pdbx_seq_one_letter_code
_entity_poly.pdbx_strand_id
1 'polypeptide(L)'
;MDPTQPAPPPPPPPGGPQPQGWPAPGPYTSPGGPYTSPGGPYAAGPYGPPGGPGPHGRPPRTTNGLAVGSLVSGIVCCLPPLGLVLGLVALPQIRKRDQAGKGLAIAGIVLSALSCLLLVIGLATGGFSTAWSGFKEGVDEAARSKSPSSLRTGQCFTDRGMRKEYTTEITVVDCARPHDGEVTGGFEVTGFDAWPGEDAIDALAEKRCETANLAYAMDTWAIPQEVWLFYYLPSGQSWKFDDRTVICALAADKKPFSGSLRSDATTLSTDQTHFLTSVNPIETVVHREPEEDPDEDFAANKAWAGQVLAALDGAHAGLGEHFWPGASTKPVATLRKDLATASKRWRELAGAADPDAYWEAYDAAFDALPGTGDARGALGLTDTPPEGAGTSA
;
A
#
# COMPACT_ATOMS: atom_id res chain seq x y z
N MET A 1 -2.84 -61.14 9.11
CA MET A 1 -4.25 -60.82 8.81
C MET A 1 -4.91 -60.55 10.15
N ASP A 2 -4.84 -59.31 10.60
CA ASP A 2 -5.53 -58.81 11.78
C ASP A 2 -6.03 -57.41 11.37
N PRO A 3 -7.35 -57.15 11.28
CA PRO A 3 -7.86 -55.91 10.72
C PRO A 3 -7.78 -54.81 11.78
N THR A 4 -6.88 -53.86 11.56
CA THR A 4 -6.77 -52.65 12.37
C THR A 4 -8.03 -51.78 12.21
N GLN A 5 -8.75 -51.59 13.33
CA GLN A 5 -9.89 -50.69 13.43
C GLN A 5 -9.49 -49.23 13.10
N PRO A 6 -10.34 -48.45 12.40
CA PRO A 6 -10.13 -47.03 12.23
C PRO A 6 -10.24 -46.30 13.58
N ALA A 7 -9.28 -45.39 13.85
CA ALA A 7 -9.31 -44.52 15.02
C ALA A 7 -10.53 -43.56 14.97
N PRO A 8 -11.15 -43.25 16.13
CA PRO A 8 -12.24 -42.28 16.20
C PRO A 8 -11.77 -40.85 15.88
N PRO A 9 -12.63 -40.01 15.28
CA PRO A 9 -12.28 -38.64 14.95
C PRO A 9 -12.03 -37.80 16.22
N PRO A 10 -11.11 -36.82 16.17
CA PRO A 10 -10.81 -35.95 17.30
C PRO A 10 -12.02 -35.08 17.68
N PRO A 11 -12.17 -34.72 18.97
CA PRO A 11 -13.24 -33.85 19.43
C PRO A 11 -13.09 -32.43 18.83
N PRO A 12 -14.21 -31.72 18.56
CA PRO A 12 -14.15 -30.36 18.07
C PRO A 12 -13.46 -29.44 19.10
N PRO A 13 -12.70 -28.43 18.64
CA PRO A 13 -12.03 -27.49 19.53
C PRO A 13 -13.05 -26.72 20.40
N PRO A 14 -12.71 -26.34 21.64
CA PRO A 14 -13.54 -25.49 22.47
C PRO A 14 -13.91 -24.20 21.74
N GLY A 15 -15.20 -23.90 21.67
CA GLY A 15 -15.72 -22.69 21.01
C GLY A 15 -15.05 -21.44 21.59
N GLY A 16 -14.33 -20.71 20.74
CA GLY A 16 -13.75 -19.43 21.09
C GLY A 16 -14.85 -18.39 21.44
N PRO A 17 -14.51 -17.35 22.22
CA PRO A 17 -15.45 -16.32 22.59
C PRO A 17 -16.09 -15.67 21.36
N GLN A 18 -17.42 -15.65 21.34
CA GLN A 18 -18.24 -14.96 20.33
C GLN A 18 -17.84 -13.48 20.25
N PRO A 19 -17.70 -12.90 19.04
CA PRO A 19 -17.52 -11.46 18.89
C PRO A 19 -18.77 -10.75 19.42
N GLN A 20 -18.61 -9.94 20.47
CA GLN A 20 -19.66 -9.03 20.91
C GLN A 20 -19.94 -8.06 19.76
N GLY A 21 -21.19 -8.07 19.29
CA GLY A 21 -21.67 -7.16 18.25
C GLY A 21 -21.54 -5.71 18.69
N TRP A 22 -21.01 -4.89 17.79
CA TRP A 22 -20.97 -3.45 17.92
C TRP A 22 -22.39 -2.88 18.10
N PRO A 23 -22.63 -1.99 19.09
CA PRO A 23 -23.93 -1.35 19.22
C PRO A 23 -24.20 -0.44 18.03
N ALA A 24 -25.39 -0.56 17.46
CA ALA A 24 -25.86 0.26 16.35
C ALA A 24 -25.87 1.76 16.73
N PRO A 25 -25.50 2.68 15.81
CA PRO A 25 -25.55 4.11 16.08
C PRO A 25 -27.00 4.57 16.28
N GLY A 26 -27.29 5.11 17.47
CA GLY A 26 -28.55 5.76 17.80
C GLY A 26 -28.72 7.11 17.08
N PRO A 27 -29.96 7.61 16.97
CA PRO A 27 -30.26 8.86 16.29
C PRO A 27 -29.65 10.06 17.03
N TYR A 28 -28.97 10.91 16.26
CA TYR A 28 -28.36 12.17 16.69
C TYR A 28 -29.36 13.06 17.45
N THR A 29 -29.07 13.29 18.73
CA THR A 29 -29.64 14.40 19.50
C THR A 29 -28.59 15.50 19.60
N SER A 30 -28.98 16.72 19.21
CA SER A 30 -28.10 17.89 19.16
C SER A 30 -27.92 18.48 20.58
N PRO A 31 -26.70 18.70 21.08
CA PRO A 31 -26.48 19.30 22.40
C PRO A 31 -26.51 20.84 22.32
N GLY A 32 -27.63 21.44 22.72
CA GLY A 32 -27.74 22.88 22.96
C GLY A 32 -27.26 23.23 24.37
N GLY A 33 -25.96 23.44 24.54
CA GLY A 33 -25.36 24.01 25.75
C GLY A 33 -25.49 25.54 25.80
N PRO A 34 -25.74 26.15 26.97
CA PRO A 34 -26.06 27.57 27.12
C PRO A 34 -24.80 28.45 27.12
N TYR A 35 -24.77 29.47 26.25
CA TYR A 35 -23.76 30.52 26.31
C TYR A 35 -24.09 31.51 27.42
N THR A 36 -23.22 31.57 28.42
CA THR A 36 -23.09 32.63 29.42
C THR A 36 -22.51 33.88 28.79
N SER A 37 -23.14 35.04 29.00
CA SER A 37 -22.58 36.36 28.68
C SER A 37 -22.41 37.18 29.97
N PRO A 38 -21.34 37.99 30.13
CA PRO A 38 -20.95 38.59 31.41
C PRO A 38 -21.73 39.86 31.75
N GLY A 39 -21.75 40.19 33.05
CA GLY A 39 -22.69 41.13 33.67
C GLY A 39 -22.54 42.62 33.35
N GLY A 40 -23.65 43.33 33.57
CA GLY A 40 -23.78 44.78 33.62
C GLY A 40 -25.12 45.18 34.26
N PRO A 41 -25.23 46.30 35.00
CA PRO A 41 -26.05 46.39 36.20
C PRO A 41 -27.48 46.91 35.98
N TYR A 42 -28.35 46.44 36.88
CA TYR A 42 -29.70 46.86 37.24
C TYR A 42 -30.00 48.36 37.09
N ALA A 43 -31.01 48.67 36.27
CA ALA A 43 -31.74 49.93 36.31
C ALA A 43 -33.25 49.63 36.25
N ALA A 44 -33.94 49.92 37.35
CA ALA A 44 -35.39 49.88 37.48
C ALA A 44 -36.02 51.02 36.66
N GLY A 45 -37.07 50.71 35.89
CA GLY A 45 -37.88 51.67 35.15
C GLY A 45 -39.38 51.40 35.32
N PRO A 46 -40.25 52.42 35.23
CA PRO A 46 -41.51 52.46 35.97
C PRO A 46 -42.70 51.81 35.25
N TYR A 47 -43.66 51.42 36.09
CA TYR A 47 -45.03 50.97 35.83
C TYR A 47 -45.70 51.58 34.58
N GLY A 48 -46.12 50.73 33.64
CA GLY A 48 -46.96 51.09 32.47
C GLY A 48 -48.40 50.56 32.62
N PRO A 49 -49.44 51.27 32.14
CA PRO A 49 -50.85 50.93 32.41
C PRO A 49 -51.38 49.75 31.58
N PRO A 50 -52.46 49.08 32.02
CA PRO A 50 -53.00 47.88 31.37
C PRO A 50 -53.82 48.24 30.12
N GLY A 51 -53.50 47.63 28.98
CA GLY A 51 -54.19 47.89 27.71
C GLY A 51 -54.40 46.64 26.85
N GLY A 52 -55.67 46.22 26.74
CA GLY A 52 -56.28 45.71 25.51
C GLY A 52 -56.16 44.21 25.17
N PRO A 53 -57.28 43.47 25.05
CA PRO A 53 -57.31 42.11 24.50
C PRO A 53 -57.16 42.13 22.97
N GLY A 54 -56.13 41.44 22.45
CA GLY A 54 -55.90 41.25 21.01
C GLY A 54 -56.50 39.94 20.47
N PRO A 55 -56.82 39.85 19.15
CA PRO A 55 -57.82 38.93 18.61
C PRO A 55 -57.32 37.50 18.37
N HIS A 56 -58.25 36.55 18.42
CA HIS A 56 -58.07 35.11 18.24
C HIS A 56 -57.12 34.67 17.11
N GLY A 57 -56.19 33.78 17.46
CA GLY A 57 -55.26 33.13 16.55
C GLY A 57 -55.96 32.19 15.55
N ARG A 58 -55.55 32.29 14.28
CA ARG A 58 -55.87 31.31 13.22
C ARG A 58 -54.93 30.11 13.39
N PRO A 59 -55.41 28.85 13.40
CA PRO A 59 -54.52 27.70 13.54
C PRO A 59 -53.55 27.62 12.35
N PRO A 60 -52.28 27.22 12.56
CA PRO A 60 -51.29 27.12 11.50
C PRO A 60 -51.70 26.04 10.48
N ARG A 61 -51.67 26.39 9.19
CA ARG A 61 -51.85 25.42 8.08
C ARG A 61 -50.64 24.48 8.05
N THR A 62 -50.85 23.21 8.38
CA THR A 62 -49.80 22.19 8.30
C THR A 62 -49.49 21.85 6.84
N THR A 63 -48.22 21.86 6.45
CA THR A 63 -47.74 21.42 5.13
C THR A 63 -47.84 19.90 4.97
N ASN A 64 -48.31 19.44 3.81
CA ASN A 64 -48.45 18.01 3.54
C ASN A 64 -47.08 17.35 3.31
N GLY A 65 -46.72 16.37 4.14
CA GLY A 65 -45.44 15.64 4.06
C GLY A 65 -45.20 14.94 2.73
N LEU A 66 -46.27 14.59 1.99
CA LEU A 66 -46.17 14.02 0.63
C LEU A 66 -45.71 15.06 -0.40
N ALA A 67 -46.05 16.35 -0.22
CA ALA A 67 -45.56 17.42 -1.08
C ALA A 67 -44.06 17.65 -0.87
N VAL A 68 -43.60 17.64 0.39
CA VAL A 68 -42.17 17.69 0.73
C VAL A 68 -41.45 16.45 0.21
N GLY A 69 -42.05 15.26 0.37
CA GLY A 69 -41.54 14.01 -0.19
C GLY A 69 -41.41 14.05 -1.71
N SER A 70 -42.37 14.63 -2.44
CA SER A 70 -42.31 14.80 -3.90
C SER A 70 -41.22 15.78 -4.35
N LEU A 71 -40.96 16.84 -3.57
CA LEU A 71 -39.89 17.79 -3.87
C LEU A 71 -38.51 17.17 -3.60
N VAL A 72 -38.33 16.51 -2.46
CA VAL A 72 -37.06 15.86 -2.08
C VAL A 72 -36.75 14.71 -3.03
N SER A 73 -37.73 13.87 -3.37
CA SER A 73 -37.53 12.78 -4.36
C SER A 73 -37.34 13.29 -5.79
N GLY A 74 -37.91 14.44 -6.15
CA GLY A 74 -37.64 15.09 -7.43
C GLY A 74 -36.23 15.68 -7.55
N ILE A 75 -35.62 16.07 -6.42
CA ILE A 75 -34.24 16.57 -6.33
C ILE A 75 -33.22 15.42 -6.28
N VAL A 76 -33.55 14.31 -5.62
CA VAL A 76 -32.71 13.11 -5.56
C VAL A 76 -32.96 12.26 -6.81
N CYS A 77 -32.17 12.52 -7.85
CA CYS A 77 -32.22 12.05 -9.24
C CYS A 77 -32.37 10.52 -9.50
N CYS A 78 -32.53 9.66 -8.48
CA CYS A 78 -32.42 8.21 -8.64
C CYS A 78 -33.76 7.45 -8.79
N LEU A 79 -34.94 8.07 -8.59
CA LEU A 79 -36.24 7.37 -8.72
C LEU A 79 -37.33 8.24 -9.38
N PRO A 80 -37.22 8.54 -10.69
CA PRO A 80 -38.19 9.36 -11.42
C PRO A 80 -39.67 8.92 -11.32
N PRO A 81 -40.03 7.61 -11.33
CA PRO A 81 -41.44 7.25 -11.30
C PRO A 81 -42.09 7.49 -9.93
N LEU A 82 -41.33 7.49 -8.83
CA LEU A 82 -41.86 7.66 -7.48
C LEU A 82 -42.25 9.11 -7.19
N GLY A 83 -41.44 10.10 -7.61
CA GLY A 83 -41.76 11.52 -7.45
C GLY A 83 -43.02 11.93 -8.22
N LEU A 84 -43.20 11.40 -9.43
CA LEU A 84 -44.38 11.65 -10.27
C LEU A 84 -45.65 11.05 -9.65
N VAL A 85 -45.59 9.79 -9.19
CA VAL A 85 -46.74 9.10 -8.58
C VAL A 85 -47.14 9.77 -7.26
N LEU A 86 -46.19 10.12 -6.41
CA LEU A 86 -46.45 10.78 -5.12
C LEU A 86 -47.01 12.20 -5.32
N GLY A 87 -46.51 12.96 -6.29
CA GLY A 87 -47.04 14.28 -6.65
C GLY A 87 -48.49 14.22 -7.16
N LEU A 88 -48.80 13.26 -8.03
CA LEU A 88 -50.16 13.05 -8.57
C LEU A 88 -51.17 12.63 -7.49
N VAL A 89 -50.75 11.85 -6.49
CA VAL A 89 -51.60 11.43 -5.36
C VAL A 89 -51.78 12.56 -4.32
N ALA A 90 -50.79 13.44 -4.16
CA ALA A 90 -50.85 14.56 -3.21
C ALA A 90 -51.84 15.67 -3.64
N LEU A 91 -52.00 15.91 -4.95
CA LEU A 91 -52.85 16.97 -5.51
C LEU A 91 -54.34 16.89 -5.10
N PRO A 92 -55.02 15.72 -5.20
CA PRO A 92 -56.40 15.56 -4.73
C PRO A 92 -56.55 15.73 -3.21
N GLN A 93 -55.57 15.31 -2.41
CA GLN A 93 -55.61 15.40 -0.95
C GLN A 93 -55.45 16.84 -0.47
N ILE A 94 -54.53 17.61 -1.07
CA ILE A 94 -54.31 19.03 -0.77
C ILE A 94 -55.57 19.84 -1.14
N ARG A 95 -56.24 19.50 -2.23
CA ARG A 95 -57.47 20.20 -2.69
C ARG A 95 -58.69 19.90 -1.80
N LYS A 96 -58.79 18.70 -1.22
CA LYS A 96 -59.88 18.31 -0.31
C LYS A 96 -59.70 18.79 1.13
N ARG A 97 -58.46 19.04 1.59
CA ARG A 97 -58.14 19.39 2.99
C ARG A 97 -57.66 20.84 3.21
N ASP A 98 -57.71 21.69 2.18
CA ASP A 98 -57.29 23.10 2.19
C ASP A 98 -55.90 23.37 2.83
N GLN A 99 -54.94 22.47 2.54
CA GLN A 99 -53.58 22.50 3.07
C GLN A 99 -52.65 23.37 2.22
N ALA A 100 -51.64 24.00 2.84
CA ALA A 100 -50.60 24.73 2.12
C ALA A 100 -49.61 23.73 1.46
N GLY A 101 -49.26 23.95 0.17
CA GLY A 101 -48.31 23.08 -0.55
C GLY A 101 -48.57 22.87 -2.05
N LYS A 102 -49.62 23.46 -2.64
CA LYS A 102 -49.92 23.31 -4.09
C LYS A 102 -48.75 23.72 -5.00
N GLY A 103 -48.08 24.84 -4.71
CA GLY A 103 -46.94 25.29 -5.51
C GLY A 103 -45.75 24.33 -5.46
N LEU A 104 -45.51 23.72 -4.29
CA LEU A 104 -44.45 22.75 -4.07
C LEU A 104 -44.69 21.44 -4.83
N ALA A 105 -45.93 20.94 -4.83
CA ALA A 105 -46.32 19.74 -5.56
C ALA A 105 -46.25 19.93 -7.09
N ILE A 106 -46.65 21.11 -7.59
CA ILE A 106 -46.54 21.45 -9.02
C ILE A 106 -45.05 21.54 -9.43
N ALA A 107 -44.22 22.20 -8.62
CA ALA A 107 -42.77 22.26 -8.87
C ALA A 107 -42.14 20.86 -8.88
N GLY A 108 -42.50 20.00 -7.92
CA GLY A 108 -42.06 18.60 -7.89
C GLY A 108 -42.44 17.81 -9.15
N ILE A 109 -43.68 17.95 -9.63
CA ILE A 109 -44.15 17.28 -10.86
C ILE A 109 -43.42 17.80 -12.09
N VAL A 110 -43.23 19.11 -12.23
CA VAL A 110 -42.53 19.70 -13.38
C VAL A 110 -41.07 19.26 -13.40
N LEU A 111 -40.39 19.28 -12.26
CA LEU A 111 -39.01 18.79 -12.14
C LEU A 111 -38.94 17.29 -12.43
N SER A 112 -39.85 16.47 -11.90
CA SER A 112 -39.90 15.03 -12.21
C SER A 112 -40.18 14.75 -13.69
N ALA A 113 -41.07 15.51 -14.34
CA ALA A 113 -41.37 15.35 -15.76
C ALA A 113 -40.18 15.75 -16.65
N LEU A 114 -39.48 16.84 -16.31
CA LEU A 114 -38.25 17.26 -16.98
C LEU A 114 -37.13 16.24 -16.79
N SER A 115 -36.95 15.71 -15.57
CA SER A 115 -35.99 14.64 -15.30
C SER A 115 -36.32 13.34 -16.03
N CYS A 116 -37.59 12.94 -16.11
CA CYS A 116 -38.02 11.80 -16.93
C CYS A 116 -37.74 12.01 -18.41
N LEU A 117 -38.01 13.21 -18.94
CA LEU A 117 -37.75 13.55 -20.34
C LEU A 117 -36.26 13.52 -20.64
N LEU A 118 -35.42 14.11 -19.78
CA LEU A 118 -33.97 14.08 -19.91
C LEU A 118 -33.40 12.65 -19.81
N LEU A 119 -33.99 11.80 -18.97
CA LEU A 119 -33.60 10.40 -18.83
C LEU A 119 -33.98 9.59 -20.09
N VAL A 120 -35.17 9.79 -20.64
CA VAL A 120 -35.60 9.14 -21.90
C VAL A 120 -34.71 9.61 -23.06
N ILE A 121 -34.42 10.90 -23.16
CA ILE A 121 -33.49 11.45 -24.16
C ILE A 121 -32.09 10.88 -23.96
N GLY A 122 -31.60 10.80 -22.72
CA GLY A 122 -30.29 10.23 -22.39
C GLY A 122 -30.18 8.73 -22.70
N LEU A 123 -31.25 7.96 -22.50
CA LEU A 123 -31.31 6.56 -22.92
C LEU A 123 -31.38 6.41 -24.44
N ALA A 124 -32.16 7.24 -25.13
CA ALA A 124 -32.31 7.18 -26.58
C ALA A 124 -31.06 7.64 -27.35
N THR A 125 -30.28 8.56 -26.78
CA THR A 125 -29.05 9.12 -27.38
C THR A 125 -27.77 8.43 -26.89
N GLY A 126 -27.86 7.53 -25.91
CA GLY A 126 -26.69 6.93 -25.25
C GLY A 126 -25.98 7.85 -24.24
N GLY A 127 -26.44 9.09 -24.06
CA GLY A 127 -25.86 10.03 -23.09
C GLY A 127 -25.90 9.52 -21.64
N PHE A 128 -26.92 8.74 -21.27
CA PHE A 128 -26.99 8.11 -19.95
C PHE A 128 -25.94 7.00 -19.78
N SER A 129 -25.68 6.18 -20.82
CA SER A 129 -24.63 5.17 -20.76
C SER A 129 -23.24 5.78 -20.64
N THR A 130 -22.97 6.90 -21.32
CA THR A 130 -21.69 7.62 -21.22
C THR A 130 -21.51 8.31 -19.86
N ALA A 131 -22.58 8.91 -19.32
CA ALA A 131 -22.55 9.48 -17.97
C ALA A 131 -22.34 8.39 -16.90
N TRP A 132 -22.98 7.22 -17.09
CA TRP A 132 -22.82 6.07 -16.20
C TRP A 132 -21.43 5.44 -16.31
N SER A 133 -20.84 5.33 -17.50
CA SER A 133 -19.47 4.85 -17.67
C SER A 133 -18.47 5.78 -17.02
N GLY A 134 -18.60 7.10 -17.22
CA GLY A 134 -17.74 8.09 -16.58
C GLY A 134 -17.88 8.10 -15.04
N PHE A 135 -19.09 7.89 -14.51
CA PHE A 135 -19.29 7.73 -13.07
C PHE A 135 -18.63 6.44 -12.55
N LYS A 136 -18.77 5.31 -13.27
CA LYS A 136 -18.13 4.05 -12.91
C LYS A 136 -16.61 4.17 -12.94
N GLU A 137 -16.06 4.83 -13.96
CA GLU A 137 -14.63 5.13 -14.06
C GLU A 137 -14.15 5.97 -12.87
N GLY A 138 -14.88 7.03 -12.50
CA GLY A 138 -14.55 7.87 -11.35
C GLY A 138 -14.60 7.13 -10.01
N VAL A 139 -15.60 6.24 -9.82
CA VAL A 139 -15.68 5.39 -8.62
C VAL A 139 -14.55 4.36 -8.59
N ASP A 140 -14.25 3.74 -9.73
CA ASP A 140 -13.18 2.75 -9.84
C ASP A 140 -11.79 3.41 -9.64
N GLU A 141 -11.59 4.65 -10.08
CA GLU A 141 -10.37 5.42 -9.84
C GLU A 141 -10.22 5.82 -8.37
N ALA A 142 -11.29 6.33 -7.75
CA ALA A 142 -11.31 6.63 -6.33
C ALA A 142 -11.05 5.38 -5.45
N ALA A 143 -11.52 4.20 -5.87
CA ALA A 143 -11.28 2.95 -5.15
C ALA A 143 -9.82 2.47 -5.22
N ARG A 144 -9.12 2.80 -6.33
CA ARG A 144 -7.70 2.47 -6.56
C ARG A 144 -6.74 3.48 -5.94
N SER A 145 -7.20 4.70 -5.70
CA SER A 145 -6.46 5.70 -4.94
C SER A 145 -6.33 5.24 -3.48
N LYS A 146 -5.10 5.20 -2.99
CA LYS A 146 -4.71 4.71 -1.66
C LYS A 146 -3.74 5.68 -1.00
N SER A 147 -3.83 5.76 0.32
CA SER A 147 -2.77 6.32 1.15
C SER A 147 -1.53 5.41 1.06
N PRO A 148 -0.30 5.96 1.08
CA PRO A 148 0.92 5.15 1.17
C PRO A 148 0.84 4.06 2.25
N SER A 149 0.44 4.41 3.47
CA SER A 149 0.30 3.47 4.61
C SER A 149 -0.73 2.35 4.40
N SER A 150 -1.61 2.48 3.41
CA SER A 150 -2.61 1.45 3.07
C SER A 150 -2.16 0.47 1.99
N LEU A 151 -0.96 0.66 1.42
CA LEU A 151 -0.39 -0.27 0.47
C LEU A 151 -0.04 -1.61 1.13
N ARG A 152 0.00 -2.66 0.32
CA ARG A 152 0.26 -4.03 0.74
C ARG A 152 1.30 -4.66 -0.18
N THR A 153 2.09 -5.58 0.36
CA THR A 153 3.07 -6.38 -0.40
C THR A 153 2.44 -6.99 -1.65
N GLY A 154 3.14 -6.87 -2.78
CA GLY A 154 2.73 -7.30 -4.11
C GLY A 154 1.80 -6.34 -4.85
N GLN A 155 1.47 -5.19 -4.29
CA GLN A 155 0.73 -4.17 -5.03
C GLN A 155 1.67 -3.32 -5.88
N CYS A 156 1.42 -3.33 -7.18
CA CYS A 156 2.03 -2.42 -8.13
C CYS A 156 1.28 -1.09 -8.14
N PHE A 157 2.02 0.02 -8.25
CA PHE A 157 1.45 1.35 -8.13
C PHE A 157 2.07 2.33 -9.11
N THR A 158 1.28 3.35 -9.43
CA THR A 158 1.79 4.58 -10.05
C THR A 158 1.76 5.70 -9.03
N ASP A 159 2.85 6.43 -8.94
CA ASP A 159 2.98 7.62 -8.12
C ASP A 159 3.53 8.77 -8.97
N ARG A 160 2.61 9.63 -9.43
CA ARG A 160 2.95 10.85 -10.19
C ARG A 160 3.69 11.89 -9.33
N GLY A 161 3.77 11.66 -8.03
CA GLY A 161 4.34 12.48 -6.99
C GLY A 161 5.68 12.00 -6.44
N MET A 162 6.30 10.93 -6.97
CA MET A 162 7.62 10.39 -6.51
C MET A 162 8.75 11.43 -6.40
N ARG A 163 8.54 12.65 -6.93
CA ARG A 163 9.44 13.81 -6.89
C ARG A 163 9.01 14.90 -5.91
N LYS A 164 8.07 14.64 -5.00
CA LYS A 164 7.55 15.59 -4.01
C LYS A 164 7.80 15.05 -2.60
N GLU A 165 8.04 15.99 -1.68
CA GLU A 165 8.26 15.73 -0.25
C GLU A 165 7.09 14.98 0.42
N TYR A 166 5.88 15.09 -0.15
CA TYR A 166 4.69 14.37 0.33
C TYR A 166 3.83 13.87 -0.85
N THR A 167 3.72 12.55 -1.01
CA THR A 167 2.72 11.91 -1.89
C THR A 167 1.45 11.63 -1.08
N THR A 168 0.33 12.23 -1.48
CA THR A 168 -0.97 12.02 -0.80
C THR A 168 -1.85 10.98 -1.49
N GLU A 169 -1.62 10.71 -2.79
CA GLU A 169 -2.46 9.81 -3.58
C GLU A 169 -1.60 8.89 -4.44
N ILE A 170 -1.68 7.59 -4.15
CA ILE A 170 -1.04 6.53 -4.91
C ILE A 170 -2.13 5.74 -5.61
N THR A 171 -1.95 5.44 -6.90
CA THR A 171 -2.92 4.63 -7.64
C THR A 171 -2.41 3.21 -7.78
N VAL A 172 -3.08 2.25 -7.14
CA VAL A 172 -2.79 0.82 -7.30
C VAL A 172 -3.26 0.35 -8.67
N VAL A 173 -2.37 -0.31 -9.40
CA VAL A 173 -2.59 -0.82 -10.75
C VAL A 173 -2.30 -2.31 -10.85
N ASP A 174 -2.67 -2.90 -11.98
CA ASP A 174 -2.30 -4.28 -12.28
C ASP A 174 -0.83 -4.30 -12.67
N CYS A 175 -0.02 -5.20 -12.11
CA CYS A 175 1.40 -5.29 -12.39
C CYS A 175 1.71 -5.55 -13.87
N ALA A 176 0.80 -6.18 -14.63
CA ALA A 176 0.97 -6.35 -16.07
C ALA A 176 0.88 -5.04 -16.86
N ARG A 177 0.38 -3.96 -16.25
CA ARG A 177 0.36 -2.62 -16.84
C ARG A 177 1.62 -1.84 -16.44
N PRO A 178 2.03 -0.83 -17.24
CA PRO A 178 3.09 0.09 -16.87
C PRO A 178 2.82 0.74 -15.51
N HIS A 179 3.80 0.68 -14.63
CA HIS A 179 3.73 1.22 -13.27
C HIS A 179 5.10 1.69 -12.77
N ASP A 180 5.07 2.51 -11.71
CA ASP A 180 6.26 3.19 -11.20
C ASP A 180 6.94 2.38 -10.10
N GLY A 181 6.22 1.52 -9.38
CA GLY A 181 6.84 0.66 -8.38
C GLY A 181 5.95 -0.48 -7.89
N GLU A 182 6.56 -1.39 -7.14
CA GLU A 182 5.90 -2.52 -6.50
C GLU A 182 6.28 -2.57 -5.02
N VAL A 183 5.27 -2.74 -4.17
CA VAL A 183 5.49 -2.87 -2.73
C VAL A 183 6.04 -4.25 -2.40
N THR A 184 7.22 -4.28 -1.79
CA THR A 184 7.94 -5.50 -1.42
C THR A 184 7.66 -5.91 0.02
N GLY A 185 7.29 -4.95 0.87
CA GLY A 185 7.15 -5.17 2.30
C GLY A 185 6.66 -3.94 3.05
N GLY A 186 6.59 -4.07 4.37
CA GLY A 186 6.31 -2.97 5.27
C GLY A 186 6.41 -3.42 6.71
N PHE A 187 6.57 -2.46 7.61
CA PHE A 187 6.68 -2.72 9.04
C PHE A 187 6.18 -1.54 9.86
N GLU A 188 5.81 -1.82 11.11
CA GLU A 188 5.47 -0.79 12.08
C GLU A 188 6.73 -0.35 12.85
N VAL A 189 6.96 0.96 12.93
CA VAL A 189 8.00 1.54 13.77
C VAL A 189 7.59 1.39 15.22
N THR A 190 8.41 0.70 16.01
CA THR A 190 8.17 0.41 17.42
C THR A 190 9.34 0.91 18.27
N GLY A 191 9.11 1.09 19.58
CA GLY A 191 10.14 1.54 20.53
C GLY A 191 10.21 3.05 20.74
N PHE A 192 9.25 3.82 20.21
CA PHE A 192 9.17 5.27 20.38
C PHE A 192 7.78 5.71 20.85
N ASP A 193 7.72 6.35 22.02
CA ASP A 193 6.47 6.91 22.57
C ASP A 193 6.12 8.28 21.97
N ALA A 194 7.11 8.97 21.41
CA ALA A 194 6.99 10.26 20.73
C ALA A 194 7.62 10.18 19.32
N TRP A 195 7.35 11.17 18.47
CA TRP A 195 7.95 11.26 17.15
C TRP A 195 9.49 11.29 17.25
N PRO A 196 10.20 10.30 16.70
CA PRO A 196 11.66 10.18 16.85
C PRO A 196 12.46 11.10 15.92
N GLY A 197 11.80 11.76 14.97
CA GLY A 197 12.47 12.44 13.86
C GLY A 197 12.47 11.59 12.59
N GLU A 198 12.59 12.25 11.45
CA GLU A 198 12.62 11.59 10.14
C GLU A 198 13.88 10.75 9.98
N ASP A 199 15.06 11.33 10.26
CA ASP A 199 16.37 10.66 10.16
C ASP A 199 16.44 9.32 10.93
N ALA A 200 15.81 9.27 12.11
CA ALA A 200 15.79 8.05 12.93
C ALA A 200 14.92 6.94 12.30
N ILE A 201 13.86 7.31 11.59
CA ILE A 201 12.99 6.37 10.88
C ILE A 201 13.62 6.00 9.54
N ASP A 202 14.26 6.95 8.86
CA ASP A 202 14.96 6.75 7.59
C ASP A 202 16.06 5.69 7.73
N ALA A 203 16.95 5.84 8.72
CA ALA A 203 17.98 4.84 9.04
C ALA A 203 17.41 3.45 9.37
N LEU A 204 16.19 3.41 9.94
CA LEU A 204 15.49 2.16 10.20
C LEU A 204 14.90 1.55 8.92
N ALA A 205 14.33 2.40 8.07
CA ALA A 205 13.70 2.03 6.81
C ALA A 205 14.72 1.52 5.82
N GLU A 206 15.85 2.20 5.63
CA GLU A 206 16.94 1.78 4.74
C GLU A 206 17.34 0.32 5.00
N LYS A 207 17.75 0.01 6.23
CA LYS A 207 18.19 -1.33 6.62
C LYS A 207 17.09 -2.40 6.48
N ARG A 208 15.87 -2.09 6.93
CA ARG A 208 14.78 -3.08 6.97
C ARG A 208 14.14 -3.28 5.60
N CYS A 209 14.05 -2.23 4.80
CA CYS A 209 13.50 -2.30 3.45
C CYS A 209 14.49 -2.93 2.47
N GLU A 210 15.80 -2.73 2.63
CA GLU A 210 16.80 -3.51 1.90
C GLU A 210 16.58 -5.02 2.16
N THR A 211 16.45 -5.41 3.43
CA THR A 211 16.18 -6.81 3.82
C THR A 211 14.88 -7.33 3.21
N ALA A 212 13.80 -6.53 3.24
CA ALA A 212 12.52 -6.90 2.66
C ALA A 212 12.59 -7.03 1.13
N ASN A 213 13.31 -6.13 0.45
CA ASN A 213 13.49 -6.15 -1.00
C ASN A 213 14.26 -7.38 -1.45
N LEU A 214 15.38 -7.70 -0.79
CA LEU A 214 16.19 -8.88 -1.12
C LEU A 214 15.44 -10.20 -0.88
N ALA A 215 14.50 -10.23 0.07
CA ALA A 215 13.64 -11.38 0.30
C ALA A 215 12.49 -11.49 -0.73
N TYR A 216 12.03 -10.35 -1.27
CA TYR A 216 10.92 -10.29 -2.22
C TYR A 216 11.35 -10.53 -3.68
N ALA A 217 12.49 -9.96 -4.06
CA ALA A 217 13.06 -10.03 -5.40
C ALA A 217 14.44 -10.70 -5.34
N MET A 218 14.47 -12.02 -5.15
CA MET A 218 15.72 -12.76 -4.98
C MET A 218 16.51 -12.88 -6.29
N ASP A 219 15.87 -12.87 -7.46
CA ASP A 219 16.57 -12.79 -8.75
C ASP A 219 16.94 -11.31 -9.03
N THR A 220 18.00 -10.86 -8.37
CA THR A 220 18.52 -9.48 -8.46
C THR A 220 18.84 -9.07 -9.90
N TRP A 221 19.19 -10.01 -10.78
CA TRP A 221 19.52 -9.75 -12.17
C TRP A 221 18.28 -9.52 -13.05
N ALA A 222 17.10 -9.96 -12.58
CA ALA A 222 15.82 -9.68 -13.24
C ALA A 222 15.29 -8.27 -12.96
N ILE A 223 15.87 -7.56 -11.98
CA ILE A 223 15.45 -6.21 -11.61
C ILE A 223 15.98 -5.22 -12.68
N PRO A 224 15.11 -4.39 -13.31
CA PRO A 224 15.56 -3.38 -14.26
C PRO A 224 16.51 -2.36 -13.60
N GLN A 225 17.49 -1.86 -14.33
CA GLN A 225 18.50 -0.91 -13.80
C GLN A 225 17.92 0.40 -13.29
N GLU A 226 16.78 0.82 -13.83
CA GLU A 226 16.10 2.04 -13.41
C GLU A 226 15.30 1.87 -12.11
N VAL A 227 15.24 0.65 -11.56
CA VAL A 227 14.51 0.33 -10.35
C VAL A 227 15.44 0.36 -9.15
N TRP A 228 15.11 1.18 -8.16
CA TRP A 228 15.87 1.32 -6.91
C TRP A 228 15.03 0.98 -5.68
N LEU A 229 15.70 0.83 -4.54
CA LEU A 229 15.05 0.80 -3.23
C LEU A 229 14.34 2.13 -2.99
N PHE A 230 13.06 2.05 -2.67
CA PHE A 230 12.25 3.20 -2.30
C PHE A 230 11.40 2.84 -1.08
N TYR A 231 11.05 3.82 -0.26
CA TYR A 231 10.17 3.60 0.87
C TYR A 231 9.34 4.83 1.20
N TYR A 232 8.13 4.59 1.70
CA TYR A 232 7.28 5.62 2.27
C TYR A 232 7.43 5.60 3.80
N LEU A 233 7.71 6.76 4.36
CA LEU A 233 7.83 6.96 5.81
C LEU A 233 6.55 7.57 6.39
N PRO A 234 6.19 7.24 7.64
CA PRO A 234 5.20 8.04 8.36
C PRO A 234 5.76 9.46 8.57
N SER A 235 4.88 10.46 8.63
CA SER A 235 5.28 11.85 8.89
C SER A 235 5.02 12.21 10.35
N GLY A 236 5.66 13.26 10.86
CA GLY A 236 5.34 13.78 12.20
C GLY A 236 3.87 14.20 12.36
N GLN A 237 3.16 14.49 11.26
CA GLN A 237 1.73 14.74 11.26
C GLN A 237 0.92 13.44 11.34
N SER A 238 1.21 12.44 10.50
CA SER A 238 0.48 11.16 10.54
C SER A 238 0.76 10.38 11.82
N TRP A 239 1.94 10.56 12.42
CA TRP A 239 2.28 9.99 13.72
C TRP A 239 1.33 10.43 14.85
N LYS A 240 0.83 11.67 14.81
CA LYS A 240 -0.18 12.16 15.77
C LYS A 240 -1.53 11.45 15.64
N PHE A 241 -1.77 10.82 14.49
CA PHE A 241 -2.95 10.01 14.18
C PHE A 241 -2.65 8.52 14.17
N ASP A 242 -1.60 8.11 14.91
CA ASP A 242 -1.20 6.71 15.13
C ASP A 242 -0.67 5.97 13.88
N ASP A 243 -0.27 6.69 12.84
CA ASP A 243 0.49 6.09 11.73
C ASP A 243 1.94 5.83 12.17
N ARG A 244 2.33 4.56 12.14
CA ARG A 244 3.69 4.09 12.43
C ARG A 244 4.25 3.28 11.26
N THR A 245 3.57 3.27 10.12
CA THR A 245 3.83 2.31 9.05
C THR A 245 4.91 2.81 8.11
N VAL A 246 5.97 2.03 7.94
CA VAL A 246 6.91 2.15 6.82
C VAL A 246 6.52 1.16 5.73
N ILE A 247 6.49 1.61 4.48
CA ILE A 247 6.22 0.77 3.31
C ILE A 247 7.49 0.69 2.47
N CYS A 248 7.94 -0.52 2.19
CA CYS A 248 9.11 -0.80 1.37
C CYS A 248 8.66 -1.10 -0.07
N ALA A 249 9.39 -0.57 -1.05
CA ALA A 249 9.11 -0.76 -2.45
C ALA A 249 10.39 -0.85 -3.28
N LEU A 250 10.22 -1.40 -4.48
CA LEU A 250 11.15 -1.25 -5.60
C LEU A 250 10.45 -0.37 -6.62
N ALA A 251 11.10 0.71 -7.04
CA ALA A 251 10.45 1.72 -7.90
C ALA A 251 11.41 2.38 -8.89
N ALA A 252 10.87 2.92 -9.97
CA ALA A 252 11.56 3.68 -11.00
C ALA A 252 10.96 5.10 -11.11
N ASP A 253 11.80 6.12 -11.26
CA ASP A 253 11.39 7.54 -11.26
C ASP A 253 11.12 8.11 -12.67
N LYS A 254 11.76 7.55 -13.70
CA LYS A 254 11.75 8.08 -15.07
C LYS A 254 10.96 7.22 -16.03
N LYS A 255 11.15 5.91 -15.97
CA LYS A 255 10.59 4.95 -16.92
C LYS A 255 9.78 3.91 -16.16
N PRO A 256 8.45 3.91 -16.33
CA PRO A 256 7.62 2.84 -15.80
C PRO A 256 8.04 1.48 -16.36
N PHE A 257 7.88 0.43 -15.56
CA PHE A 257 8.11 -0.96 -15.96
C PHE A 257 6.81 -1.76 -15.90
N SER A 258 6.83 -3.00 -16.36
CA SER A 258 5.67 -3.89 -16.38
C SER A 258 6.09 -5.30 -16.00
N GLY A 259 5.15 -6.05 -15.44
CA GLY A 259 5.43 -7.31 -14.75
C GLY A 259 5.74 -7.08 -13.28
N SER A 260 5.49 -8.10 -12.46
CA SER A 260 5.89 -8.10 -11.06
C SER A 260 7.38 -8.43 -10.96
N LEU A 261 8.09 -7.77 -10.05
CA LEU A 261 9.48 -8.03 -9.67
C LEU A 261 9.60 -9.23 -8.71
N ARG A 262 8.48 -9.83 -8.30
CA ARG A 262 8.44 -10.88 -7.30
C ARG A 262 9.17 -12.14 -7.77
N SER A 263 10.26 -12.44 -7.10
CA SER A 263 11.06 -13.65 -7.27
C SER A 263 11.39 -14.22 -5.89
N ASP A 264 10.36 -14.57 -5.12
CA ASP A 264 10.49 -15.18 -3.80
C ASP A 264 10.12 -16.67 -3.85
N ALA A 265 10.15 -17.36 -2.71
CA ALA A 265 9.79 -18.78 -2.63
C ALA A 265 8.35 -19.12 -3.06
N THR A 266 7.49 -18.11 -3.29
CA THR A 266 6.13 -18.33 -3.81
C THR A 266 6.07 -18.36 -5.34
N THR A 267 7.08 -17.79 -6.02
CA THR A 267 7.17 -17.76 -7.49
C THR A 267 8.33 -18.59 -8.04
N LEU A 268 9.39 -18.79 -7.24
CA LEU A 268 10.56 -19.58 -7.59
C LEU A 268 10.36 -21.07 -7.28
N SER A 269 11.06 -21.92 -8.04
CA SER A 269 11.21 -23.33 -7.69
C SER A 269 12.12 -23.51 -6.46
N THR A 270 12.06 -24.69 -5.82
CA THR A 270 12.95 -25.04 -4.70
C THR A 270 14.42 -24.93 -5.08
N ASP A 271 14.79 -25.39 -6.29
CA ASP A 271 16.18 -25.34 -6.78
C ASP A 271 16.65 -23.89 -6.96
N GLN A 272 15.82 -23.04 -7.56
CA GLN A 272 16.11 -21.62 -7.74
C GLN A 272 16.22 -20.88 -6.40
N THR A 273 15.29 -21.12 -5.49
CA THR A 273 15.29 -20.51 -4.15
C THR A 273 16.54 -20.91 -3.38
N HIS A 274 16.91 -22.19 -3.40
CA HIS A 274 18.10 -22.69 -2.74
C HIS A 274 19.37 -22.09 -3.35
N PHE A 275 19.44 -22.02 -4.68
CA PHE A 275 20.56 -21.41 -5.39
C PHE A 275 20.75 -19.94 -4.99
N LEU A 276 19.71 -19.12 -5.14
CA LEU A 276 19.76 -17.68 -4.85
C LEU A 276 20.03 -17.40 -3.36
N THR A 277 19.41 -18.15 -2.45
CA THR A 277 19.71 -18.02 -1.00
C THR A 277 21.17 -18.33 -0.68
N SER A 278 21.79 -19.25 -1.45
CA SER A 278 23.20 -19.60 -1.25
C SER A 278 24.14 -18.52 -1.79
N VAL A 279 23.85 -17.90 -2.94
CA VAL A 279 24.80 -17.02 -3.63
C VAL A 279 24.57 -15.53 -3.41
N ASN A 280 23.33 -15.08 -3.19
CA ASN A 280 23.01 -13.65 -2.99
C ASN A 280 23.74 -12.99 -1.81
N PRO A 281 24.08 -13.68 -0.69
CA PRO A 281 24.89 -13.08 0.36
C PRO A 281 26.25 -12.57 -0.12
N ILE A 282 26.83 -13.16 -1.18
CA ILE A 282 28.09 -12.68 -1.75
C ILE A 282 27.88 -11.29 -2.36
N GLU A 283 26.87 -11.13 -3.23
CA GLU A 283 26.53 -9.83 -3.83
C GLU A 283 26.25 -8.77 -2.76
N THR A 284 25.48 -9.15 -1.72
CA THR A 284 25.10 -8.24 -0.62
C THR A 284 26.31 -7.75 0.17
N VAL A 285 27.24 -8.63 0.51
CA VAL A 285 28.39 -8.26 1.35
C VAL A 285 29.46 -7.53 0.51
N VAL A 286 29.71 -7.95 -0.73
CA VAL A 286 30.67 -7.27 -1.62
C VAL A 286 30.27 -5.81 -1.85
N HIS A 287 28.98 -5.53 -2.02
CA HIS A 287 28.47 -4.17 -2.20
C HIS A 287 28.60 -3.28 -0.94
N ARG A 288 28.78 -3.86 0.25
CA ARG A 288 28.98 -3.13 1.51
C ARG A 288 30.45 -2.91 1.82
N GLU A 289 31.26 -2.73 0.79
CA GLU A 289 32.66 -2.34 0.95
C GLU A 289 32.75 -1.02 1.76
N PRO A 290 33.67 -0.91 2.73
CA PRO A 290 33.87 0.32 3.47
C PRO A 290 34.19 1.51 2.55
N GLU A 291 33.67 2.69 2.88
CA GLU A 291 33.98 3.93 2.13
C GLU A 291 35.44 4.37 2.33
N GLU A 292 35.96 4.22 3.56
CA GLU A 292 37.36 4.49 3.90
C GLU A 292 38.23 3.32 3.44
N ASP A 293 39.34 3.63 2.79
CA ASP A 293 40.24 2.61 2.25
C ASP A 293 41.06 1.92 3.38
N PRO A 294 41.76 0.82 3.08
CA PRO A 294 42.62 0.13 4.05
C PRO A 294 43.71 0.98 4.70
N ASP A 295 44.17 2.06 4.07
CA ASP A 295 45.19 2.96 4.65
C ASP A 295 44.58 3.89 5.70
N GLU A 296 43.30 4.23 5.57
CA GLU A 296 42.51 5.02 6.51
C GLU A 296 41.87 4.17 7.64
N ASP A 297 41.16 3.10 7.28
CA ASP A 297 40.56 2.13 8.22
C ASP A 297 40.83 0.67 7.80
N PHE A 298 42.04 0.22 8.09
CA PHE A 298 42.44 -1.17 7.91
C PHE A 298 41.54 -2.17 8.65
N ALA A 299 41.06 -1.81 9.84
CA ALA A 299 40.31 -2.73 10.68
C ALA A 299 38.93 -3.03 10.09
N ALA A 300 38.23 -2.01 9.59
CA ALA A 300 36.96 -2.16 8.90
C ALA A 300 37.11 -2.98 7.60
N ASN A 301 38.10 -2.65 6.77
CA ASN A 301 38.37 -3.35 5.51
C ASN A 301 38.69 -4.83 5.72
N LYS A 302 39.56 -5.13 6.69
CA LYS A 302 39.88 -6.52 7.06
C LYS A 302 38.65 -7.28 7.59
N ALA A 303 37.81 -6.63 8.40
CA ALA A 303 36.58 -7.23 8.90
C ALA A 303 35.57 -7.49 7.78
N TRP A 304 35.44 -6.57 6.82
CA TRP A 304 34.61 -6.73 5.63
C TRP A 304 35.09 -7.86 4.72
N ALA A 305 36.39 -7.95 4.42
CA ALA A 305 36.96 -9.06 3.65
C ALA A 305 36.67 -10.43 4.32
N GLY A 306 36.68 -10.48 5.66
CA GLY A 306 36.27 -11.64 6.44
C GLY A 306 34.78 -12.01 6.27
N GLN A 307 33.90 -11.02 6.12
CA GLN A 307 32.48 -11.24 5.83
C GLN A 307 32.27 -11.77 4.41
N VAL A 308 32.99 -11.24 3.42
CA VAL A 308 32.92 -11.76 2.04
C VAL A 308 33.42 -13.20 1.99
N LEU A 309 34.53 -13.51 2.66
CA LEU A 309 35.01 -14.88 2.81
C LEU A 309 33.93 -15.81 3.41
N ALA A 310 33.26 -15.36 4.48
CA ALA A 310 32.20 -16.13 5.10
C ALA A 310 31.01 -16.37 4.14
N ALA A 311 30.66 -15.38 3.31
CA ALA A 311 29.62 -15.53 2.29
C ALA A 311 30.04 -16.52 1.19
N LEU A 312 31.29 -16.49 0.73
CA LEU A 312 31.83 -17.44 -0.25
C LEU A 312 31.87 -18.88 0.29
N ASP A 313 32.36 -19.07 1.51
CA ASP A 313 32.38 -20.37 2.19
C ASP A 313 30.95 -20.89 2.43
N GLY A 314 30.03 -20.00 2.81
CA GLY A 314 28.60 -20.30 2.96
C GLY A 314 27.95 -20.73 1.65
N ALA A 315 28.19 -20.02 0.54
CA ALA A 315 27.69 -20.38 -0.78
C ALA A 315 28.24 -21.73 -1.24
N HIS A 316 29.54 -21.97 -1.07
CA HIS A 316 30.16 -23.24 -1.43
C HIS A 316 29.54 -24.43 -0.66
N ALA A 317 29.30 -24.24 0.64
CA ALA A 317 28.68 -25.23 1.52
C ALA A 317 27.21 -25.45 1.12
N GLY A 318 26.40 -24.39 1.05
CA GLY A 318 24.98 -24.46 0.69
C GLY A 318 24.77 -25.15 -0.65
N LEU A 319 25.49 -24.75 -1.70
CA LEU A 319 25.39 -25.42 -3.00
C LEU A 319 25.80 -26.91 -2.94
N GLY A 320 26.57 -27.34 -1.94
CA GLY A 320 26.94 -28.74 -1.72
C GLY A 320 25.91 -29.58 -0.98
N GLU A 321 24.97 -28.95 -0.26
CA GLU A 321 23.93 -29.61 0.53
C GLU A 321 22.68 -29.94 -0.31
N HIS A 322 22.57 -29.36 -1.50
CA HIS A 322 21.43 -29.54 -2.41
C HIS A 322 21.77 -30.46 -3.58
N PHE A 323 20.79 -31.28 -4.00
CA PHE A 323 20.91 -32.10 -5.21
C PHE A 323 20.46 -31.30 -6.43
N TRP A 324 21.35 -31.16 -7.42
CA TRP A 324 21.10 -30.36 -8.63
C TRP A 324 20.68 -31.24 -9.81
N PRO A 325 19.44 -31.13 -10.31
CA PRO A 325 18.94 -31.99 -11.37
C PRO A 325 19.31 -31.49 -12.77
N GLY A 326 19.43 -32.43 -13.71
CA GLY A 326 19.43 -32.16 -15.15
C GLY A 326 20.57 -31.26 -15.63
N ALA A 327 20.22 -30.19 -16.36
CA ALA A 327 21.19 -29.29 -16.97
C ALA A 327 22.02 -28.48 -15.95
N SER A 328 21.48 -28.28 -14.74
CA SER A 328 22.13 -27.49 -13.68
C SER A 328 23.30 -28.20 -13.00
N THR A 329 23.38 -29.54 -13.07
CA THR A 329 24.37 -30.32 -12.31
C THR A 329 25.82 -29.90 -12.60
N LYS A 330 26.18 -29.74 -13.88
CA LYS A 330 27.56 -29.42 -14.28
C LYS A 330 27.92 -27.94 -14.03
N PRO A 331 27.08 -26.95 -14.40
CA PRO A 331 27.34 -25.55 -14.06
C PRO A 331 27.46 -25.31 -12.56
N VAL A 332 26.55 -25.86 -11.73
CA VAL A 332 26.63 -25.67 -10.27
C VAL A 332 27.86 -26.35 -9.67
N ALA A 333 28.23 -27.54 -10.14
CA ALA A 333 29.47 -28.18 -9.71
C ALA A 333 30.74 -27.41 -10.11
N THR A 334 30.68 -26.64 -11.21
CA THR A 334 31.77 -25.75 -11.65
C THR A 334 31.83 -24.53 -10.74
N LEU A 335 30.70 -23.84 -10.56
CA LEU A 335 30.57 -22.70 -9.65
C LEU A 335 31.08 -23.03 -8.23
N ARG A 336 30.78 -24.22 -7.71
CA ARG A 336 31.32 -24.66 -6.40
C ARG A 336 32.85 -24.72 -6.37
N LYS A 337 33.50 -25.18 -7.44
CA LYS A 337 34.97 -25.21 -7.50
C LYS A 337 35.55 -23.80 -7.56
N ASP A 338 34.87 -22.90 -8.26
CA ASP A 338 35.30 -21.52 -8.41
C ASP A 338 35.12 -20.77 -7.08
N LEU A 339 33.99 -20.96 -6.38
CA LEU A 339 33.79 -20.49 -5.00
C LEU A 339 34.89 -20.98 -4.06
N ALA A 340 35.25 -22.26 -4.11
CA ALA A 340 36.34 -22.79 -3.29
C ALA A 340 37.72 -22.17 -3.63
N THR A 341 37.90 -21.68 -4.85
CA THR A 341 39.10 -20.93 -5.27
C THR A 341 39.05 -19.49 -4.78
N ALA A 342 37.91 -18.82 -4.94
CA ALA A 342 37.64 -17.49 -4.40
C ALA A 342 37.88 -17.45 -2.89
N SER A 343 37.30 -18.39 -2.14
CA SER A 343 37.51 -18.52 -0.69
C SER A 343 38.98 -18.61 -0.28
N LYS A 344 39.88 -19.11 -1.13
CA LYS A 344 41.32 -19.12 -0.81
C LYS A 344 41.91 -17.72 -0.91
N ARG A 345 41.60 -16.98 -1.98
CA ARG A 345 42.08 -15.61 -2.19
C ARG A 345 41.51 -14.63 -1.17
N TRP A 346 40.21 -14.73 -0.89
CA TRP A 346 39.58 -13.91 0.15
C TRP A 346 40.08 -14.22 1.56
N ARG A 347 40.57 -15.45 1.81
CA ARG A 347 41.24 -15.79 3.08
C ARG A 347 42.65 -15.21 3.18
N GLU A 348 43.36 -15.08 2.06
CA GLU A 348 44.64 -14.35 2.00
C GLU A 348 44.40 -12.87 2.33
N LEU A 349 43.42 -12.24 1.67
CA LEU A 349 43.04 -10.83 1.88
C LEU A 349 42.59 -10.56 3.32
N ALA A 350 41.61 -11.32 3.83
CA ALA A 350 41.12 -11.19 5.21
C ALA A 350 42.21 -11.52 6.25
N GLY A 351 43.26 -12.23 5.85
CA GLY A 351 44.42 -12.58 6.65
C GLY A 351 45.56 -11.56 6.62
N ALA A 352 45.47 -10.51 5.80
CA ALA A 352 46.53 -9.51 5.63
C ALA A 352 47.01 -8.93 6.97
N ALA A 353 48.32 -8.72 7.10
CA ALA A 353 48.92 -8.26 8.35
C ALA A 353 48.79 -6.74 8.54
N ASP A 354 48.78 -5.99 7.43
CA ASP A 354 48.81 -4.54 7.33
C ASP A 354 48.17 -4.10 5.99
N PRO A 355 47.97 -2.79 5.75
CA PRO A 355 47.38 -2.27 4.52
C PRO A 355 48.16 -2.64 3.25
N ASP A 356 49.50 -2.61 3.29
CA ASP A 356 50.33 -2.99 2.15
C ASP A 356 50.05 -4.44 1.69
N ALA A 357 50.06 -5.39 2.64
CA ALA A 357 49.73 -6.79 2.35
C ALA A 357 48.28 -6.98 1.90
N TYR A 358 47.36 -6.11 2.33
CA TYR A 358 45.96 -6.14 1.90
C TYR A 358 45.85 -5.74 0.44
N TRP A 359 46.47 -4.63 0.04
CA TRP A 359 46.51 -4.17 -1.34
C TRP A 359 47.18 -5.17 -2.29
N GLU A 360 48.26 -5.82 -1.86
CA GLU A 360 48.92 -6.89 -2.64
C GLU A 360 47.98 -8.09 -2.93
N ALA A 361 47.03 -8.37 -2.03
CA ALA A 361 46.08 -9.47 -2.16
C ALA A 361 44.75 -9.08 -2.80
N TYR A 362 44.44 -7.78 -2.88
CA TYR A 362 43.12 -7.24 -3.23
C TYR A 362 42.66 -7.67 -4.63
N ASP A 363 43.44 -7.34 -5.67
CA ASP A 363 43.09 -7.65 -7.06
C ASP A 363 42.90 -9.17 -7.26
N ALA A 364 43.78 -9.98 -6.65
CA ALA A 364 43.70 -11.43 -6.75
C ALA A 364 42.43 -12.00 -6.06
N ALA A 365 41.89 -11.33 -5.04
CA ALA A 365 40.64 -11.70 -4.41
C ALA A 365 39.43 -11.36 -5.29
N PHE A 366 39.40 -10.16 -5.85
CA PHE A 366 38.33 -9.71 -6.74
C PHE A 366 38.29 -10.48 -8.06
N ASP A 367 39.45 -10.70 -8.71
CA ASP A 367 39.56 -11.50 -9.93
C ASP A 367 39.09 -12.95 -9.74
N ALA A 368 39.10 -13.44 -8.50
CA ALA A 368 38.67 -14.78 -8.17
C ALA A 368 37.16 -14.91 -7.91
N LEU A 369 36.41 -13.79 -7.83
CA LEU A 369 34.95 -13.86 -7.65
C LEU A 369 34.30 -14.57 -8.86
N PRO A 370 33.49 -15.61 -8.62
CA PRO A 370 32.98 -16.42 -9.72
C PRO A 370 31.80 -15.76 -10.43
N GLY A 371 31.77 -15.88 -11.75
CA GLY A 371 30.54 -15.62 -12.52
C GLY A 371 29.48 -16.69 -12.25
N THR A 372 28.23 -16.29 -12.05
CA THR A 372 27.12 -17.22 -11.77
C THR A 372 26.20 -17.48 -12.97
N GLY A 373 26.40 -16.78 -14.10
CA GLY A 373 25.51 -16.80 -15.27
C GLY A 373 25.18 -18.19 -15.81
N ASP A 374 26.18 -19.04 -16.04
CA ASP A 374 25.95 -20.41 -16.54
C ASP A 374 25.05 -21.25 -15.62
N ALA A 375 25.21 -21.12 -14.30
CA ALA A 375 24.39 -21.82 -13.33
C ALA A 375 22.97 -21.24 -13.26
N ARG A 376 22.84 -19.90 -13.32
CA ARG A 376 21.55 -19.21 -13.40
C ARG A 376 20.77 -19.62 -14.64
N GLY A 377 21.37 -19.58 -15.82
CA GLY A 377 20.73 -19.96 -17.07
C GLY A 377 20.29 -21.42 -17.08
N ALA A 378 21.11 -22.33 -16.52
CA ALA A 378 20.73 -23.74 -16.38
C ALA A 378 19.57 -23.99 -15.38
N LEU A 379 19.30 -23.05 -14.48
CA LEU A 379 18.17 -23.04 -13.55
C LEU A 379 16.97 -22.22 -14.06
N GLY A 380 17.06 -21.65 -15.27
CA GLY A 380 16.02 -20.78 -15.82
C GLY A 380 15.86 -19.45 -15.07
N LEU A 381 16.91 -18.99 -14.40
CA LEU A 381 17.02 -17.65 -13.83
C LEU A 381 17.62 -16.69 -14.86
N THR A 382 17.55 -15.39 -14.59
CA THR A 382 18.24 -14.39 -15.41
C THR A 382 19.74 -14.64 -15.38
N ASP A 383 20.35 -14.89 -16.55
CA ASP A 383 21.73 -15.37 -16.70
C ASP A 383 22.73 -14.30 -17.12
N THR A 384 22.24 -13.09 -17.36
CA THR A 384 23.02 -11.93 -17.74
C THR A 384 22.86 -10.88 -16.64
N PRO A 385 23.95 -10.40 -16.02
CA PRO A 385 23.85 -9.33 -15.05
C PRO A 385 23.36 -8.06 -15.75
N PRO A 386 22.61 -7.20 -15.08
CA PRO A 386 22.10 -6.00 -15.70
C PRO A 386 23.28 -5.08 -16.09
N GLU A 387 23.25 -4.51 -17.31
CA GLU A 387 24.38 -3.76 -17.89
C GLU A 387 24.83 -2.63 -16.94
N GLY A 388 26.11 -2.59 -16.56
CA GLY A 388 26.65 -1.61 -15.60
C GLY A 388 26.95 -2.16 -14.19
N ALA A 389 26.56 -3.40 -13.87
CA ALA A 389 26.89 -4.06 -12.60
C ALA A 389 28.38 -4.43 -12.42
N GLY A 390 29.26 -3.95 -13.31
CA GLY A 390 30.68 -3.88 -13.06
C GLY A 390 31.00 -2.53 -12.44
N THR A 391 31.32 -2.52 -11.14
CA THR A 391 31.95 -1.40 -10.40
C THR A 391 31.11 -0.18 -10.04
N SER A 392 29.78 -0.25 -10.04
CA SER A 392 28.95 0.77 -9.36
C SER A 392 27.56 0.21 -9.06
N ALA A 393 27.43 -0.43 -7.91
CA ALA A 393 26.27 -0.22 -7.07
C ALA A 393 26.86 0.28 -5.75
#